data_AF-A0A1I1UTX7-F1
#
_entry.id   AF-A0A1I1UTX7-F1
#
_cell.length_a   1.000
_cell.length_b   1.000
_cell.length_c   1.000
_cell.angle_alpha   90.00
_cell.angle_beta   90.00
_cell.angle_gamma   90.00
#
_symmetry.space_group_name_H-M   'P 1'
#
loop_
_entity.id
_entity.type
_entity.pdbx_description
1 polymer ?
#
loop_
_entity_poly.entity_id
_entity_poly.type
_entity_poly.pdbx_seq_one_letter_code
_entity_poly.pdbx_strand_id
1 'polypeptide(L)'
;MFESILSQFLLDVIPAYKEYISINNNAILDNGADIRKGLEASVSLYHFGEHYAQCLNQDFKKVVKPRLVNLCTDYSLLGNVADVRKHRFLDRQNPKFLSANSMIEKYIITKYNDESGEYQDTEKSIEITLIDGVKRQLMDVLTNVMNMWYAELYNENIIKKIEYHSNYVYGVRQKKNRNAVKDVELHQTSGLGLNMQMVFQVYDNNTSKIVPLTTGERMLRFGYIDNDTGLHAETDLPFIETEYIELQQLGSEQERLEYSRKIAKKKGVTDRLMLQLNAAKINRKNI
;
A
#
# COMPACT_ATOMS: atom_id res chain seq x y z
N MET A 1 36.18 -7.19 -9.31
CA MET A 1 35.15 -8.08 -9.89
C MET A 1 35.26 -9.40 -9.17
N PHE A 2 34.16 -9.99 -8.71
CA PHE A 2 34.23 -11.24 -7.93
C PHE A 2 34.63 -12.42 -8.83
N GLU A 3 35.35 -13.39 -8.27
CA GLU A 3 35.87 -14.54 -9.01
C GLU A 3 34.78 -15.56 -9.38
N SER A 4 33.65 -15.55 -8.70
CA SER A 4 32.52 -16.44 -8.98
C SER A 4 31.17 -15.75 -8.81
N ILE A 5 30.16 -16.25 -9.51
CA ILE A 5 28.77 -15.81 -9.38
C ILE A 5 28.25 -16.01 -7.94
N LEU A 6 28.72 -17.06 -7.26
CA LEU A 6 28.41 -17.32 -5.86
C LEU A 6 28.96 -16.20 -4.97
N SER A 7 30.21 -15.78 -5.18
CA SER A 7 30.82 -14.69 -4.43
C SER A 7 30.06 -13.38 -4.62
N GLN A 8 29.61 -13.05 -5.84
CA GLN A 8 28.75 -11.87 -6.08
C GLN A 8 27.43 -11.98 -5.30
N PHE A 9 26.77 -13.14 -5.32
CA PHE A 9 25.51 -13.34 -4.60
C PHE A 9 25.67 -13.16 -3.08
N LEU A 10 26.72 -13.78 -2.52
CA LEU A 10 26.98 -13.77 -1.08
C LEU A 10 27.47 -12.41 -0.55
N LEU A 11 28.23 -11.66 -1.35
CA LEU A 11 28.93 -10.45 -0.89
C LEU A 11 28.26 -9.14 -1.33
N ASP A 12 27.34 -9.17 -2.29
CA ASP A 12 26.61 -7.98 -2.75
C ASP A 12 25.09 -8.15 -2.54
N VAL A 13 24.50 -9.20 -3.12
CA VAL A 13 23.03 -9.37 -3.12
C VAL A 13 22.48 -9.65 -1.72
N ILE A 14 23.01 -10.66 -1.03
CA ILE A 14 22.55 -11.01 0.33
C ILE A 14 22.71 -9.84 1.31
N PRO A 15 23.88 -9.17 1.39
CA PRO A 15 24.05 -8.03 2.29
C PRO A 15 23.09 -6.89 2.01
N ALA A 16 22.90 -6.49 0.74
CA ALA A 16 21.98 -5.41 0.39
C ALA A 16 20.53 -5.72 0.78
N TYR A 17 20.07 -6.96 0.54
CA TYR A 17 18.74 -7.41 0.94
C TYR A 17 18.58 -7.45 2.47
N LYS A 18 19.57 -8.00 3.19
CA LYS A 18 19.55 -8.08 4.67
C LYS A 18 19.60 -6.70 5.32
N GLU A 19 20.35 -5.76 4.75
CA GLU A 19 20.40 -4.38 5.24
C GLU A 19 19.03 -3.70 5.11
N TYR A 20 18.36 -3.86 3.96
CA TYR A 20 17.00 -3.37 3.79
C TYR A 20 16.02 -4.01 4.79
N ILE A 21 16.08 -5.33 4.99
CA ILE A 21 15.26 -6.00 6.02
C ILE A 21 15.51 -5.40 7.41
N SER A 22 16.78 -5.24 7.77
CA SER A 22 17.17 -4.71 9.08
C SER A 22 16.60 -3.31 9.29
N ILE A 23 16.62 -2.48 8.25
CA ILE A 23 16.09 -1.12 8.31
C ILE A 23 14.57 -1.14 8.33
N ASN A 24 13.92 -1.91 7.45
CA ASN A 24 12.46 -2.01 7.44
C ASN A 24 11.90 -2.55 8.77
N ASN A 25 12.64 -3.42 9.46
CA ASN A 25 12.25 -3.98 10.75
C ASN A 25 12.67 -3.13 11.96
N ASN A 26 13.52 -2.12 11.76
CA ASN A 26 13.83 -1.19 12.83
C ASN A 26 12.58 -0.34 13.15
N ALA A 27 12.50 0.13 14.38
CA ALA A 27 11.39 0.94 14.84
C ALA A 27 11.62 2.44 14.55
N ILE A 28 12.28 2.79 13.43
CA ILE A 28 12.65 4.18 13.14
C ILE A 28 12.25 4.52 11.71
N LEU A 29 11.39 5.52 11.54
CA LEU A 29 11.09 6.10 10.24
C LEU A 29 11.88 7.41 10.09
N ASP A 30 12.90 7.41 9.24
CA ASP A 30 13.87 8.52 9.09
C ASP A 30 14.03 8.95 7.64
N ASN A 31 13.50 10.13 7.29
CA ASN A 31 13.81 10.92 6.08
C ASN A 31 14.15 10.12 4.79
N GLY A 32 13.34 9.11 4.41
CA GLY A 32 13.55 8.34 3.19
C GLY A 32 14.65 7.27 3.26
N ALA A 33 15.14 6.91 4.45
CA ALA A 33 16.17 5.89 4.63
C ALA A 33 15.71 4.52 4.11
N ASP A 34 14.46 4.14 4.41
CA ASP A 34 13.86 2.90 3.92
C ASP A 34 13.78 2.89 2.39
N ILE A 35 13.32 3.98 1.76
CA ILE A 35 13.26 4.08 0.29
C ILE A 35 14.65 3.93 -0.30
N ARG A 36 15.64 4.64 0.23
CA ARG A 36 17.03 4.61 -0.28
C ARG A 36 17.61 3.20 -0.22
N LYS A 37 17.41 2.51 0.89
CA LYS A 37 17.92 1.16 1.11
C LYS A 37 17.16 0.11 0.31
N GLY A 38 15.85 0.31 0.14
CA GLY A 38 15.04 -0.48 -0.77
C GLY A 38 15.47 -0.35 -2.24
N LEU A 39 15.82 0.87 -2.68
CA LEU A 39 16.38 1.12 -4.01
C LEU A 39 17.78 0.49 -4.18
N GLU A 40 18.62 0.53 -3.15
CA GLU A 40 19.91 -0.16 -3.12
C GLU A 40 19.76 -1.67 -3.29
N ALA A 41 18.91 -2.30 -2.47
CA ALA A 41 18.60 -3.71 -2.58
C ALA A 41 18.03 -4.07 -3.97
N SER A 42 17.16 -3.22 -4.53
CA SER A 42 16.57 -3.41 -5.86
C SER A 42 17.63 -3.41 -6.96
N VAL A 43 18.61 -2.50 -6.88
CA VAL A 43 19.73 -2.43 -7.84
C VAL A 43 20.59 -3.70 -7.75
N SER A 44 21.01 -4.12 -6.55
CA SER A 44 21.83 -5.33 -6.40
C SER A 44 21.09 -6.58 -6.90
N LEU A 45 19.83 -6.77 -6.52
CA LEU A 45 19.02 -7.93 -6.93
C LEU A 45 18.74 -7.98 -8.44
N TYR A 46 18.50 -6.83 -9.08
CA TYR A 46 18.23 -6.78 -10.53
C TYR A 46 19.51 -6.93 -11.36
N HIS A 47 20.59 -6.23 -11.00
CA HIS A 47 21.84 -6.30 -11.76
C HIS A 47 22.62 -7.60 -11.54
N PHE A 48 22.32 -8.36 -10.47
CA PHE A 48 22.82 -9.72 -10.34
C PHE A 48 22.46 -10.60 -11.56
N GLY A 49 21.32 -10.36 -12.21
CA GLY A 49 20.96 -11.08 -13.43
C GLY A 49 21.89 -10.83 -14.62
N GLU A 50 22.54 -9.66 -14.69
CA GLU A 50 23.55 -9.39 -15.72
C GLU A 50 24.82 -10.21 -15.47
N HIS A 51 25.26 -10.30 -14.22
CA HIS A 51 26.39 -11.14 -13.83
C HIS A 51 26.09 -12.63 -14.01
N TYR A 52 24.88 -13.05 -13.68
CA TYR A 52 24.42 -14.41 -13.90
C TYR A 52 24.40 -14.75 -15.40
N ALA A 53 23.93 -13.84 -16.26
CA ALA A 53 23.99 -14.02 -17.72
C ALA A 53 25.42 -14.13 -18.26
N GLN A 54 26.34 -13.31 -17.73
CA GLN A 54 27.77 -13.41 -18.06
C GLN A 54 28.34 -14.78 -17.66
N CYS A 55 28.00 -15.28 -16.47
CA CYS A 55 28.43 -16.60 -15.99
C CYS A 55 27.96 -17.74 -16.89
N LEU A 56 26.76 -17.62 -17.47
CA LEU A 56 26.20 -18.60 -18.40
C LEU A 56 26.64 -18.39 -19.86
N ASN A 57 27.40 -17.33 -20.14
CA ASN A 57 27.72 -16.88 -21.51
C ASN A 57 26.47 -16.69 -22.39
N GLN A 58 25.42 -16.06 -21.83
CA GLN A 58 24.14 -15.79 -22.49
C GLN A 58 23.85 -14.29 -22.54
N ASP A 59 23.09 -13.87 -23.55
CA ASP A 59 22.62 -12.48 -23.65
C ASP A 59 21.58 -12.19 -22.56
N PHE A 60 21.87 -11.21 -21.70
CA PHE A 60 20.98 -10.83 -20.61
C PHE A 60 19.60 -10.41 -21.10
N LYS A 61 19.52 -9.55 -22.12
CA LYS A 61 18.26 -8.94 -22.56
C LYS A 61 17.39 -9.90 -23.33
N LYS A 62 17.99 -10.77 -24.15
CA LYS A 62 17.28 -11.67 -25.07
C LYS A 62 16.95 -13.03 -24.47
N VAL A 63 17.77 -13.53 -23.53
CA VAL A 63 17.64 -14.89 -23.01
C VAL A 63 17.34 -14.90 -21.52
N VAL A 64 18.26 -14.34 -20.71
CA VAL A 64 18.21 -14.51 -19.27
C VAL A 64 17.10 -13.69 -18.62
N LYS A 65 16.95 -12.41 -18.97
CA LYS A 65 15.88 -11.55 -18.41
C LYS A 65 14.48 -12.10 -18.70
N PRO A 66 14.11 -12.49 -19.94
CA PRO A 66 12.82 -13.14 -20.19
C PRO A 66 12.60 -14.41 -19.36
N ARG A 67 13.62 -15.26 -19.21
CA ARG A 67 13.56 -16.45 -18.34
C ARG A 67 13.27 -16.07 -16.88
N LEU A 68 14.02 -15.12 -16.32
CA LEU A 68 13.83 -14.67 -14.93
C LEU A 68 12.45 -14.04 -14.71
N VAL A 69 11.95 -13.26 -15.67
CA VAL A 69 10.59 -12.68 -15.60
C VAL A 69 9.51 -13.77 -15.64
N ASN A 70 9.72 -14.84 -16.40
CA ASN A 70 8.81 -15.98 -16.43
C ASN A 70 8.83 -16.76 -15.11
N LEU A 71 9.98 -16.85 -14.43
CA LEU A 71 10.10 -17.47 -13.11
C LEU A 71 9.49 -16.60 -12.01
N CYS A 72 9.62 -15.27 -12.12
CA CYS A 72 9.10 -14.32 -11.15
C CYS A 72 8.67 -13.02 -11.84
N THR A 73 7.36 -12.79 -11.94
CA THR A 73 6.81 -11.59 -12.59
C THR A 73 7.24 -10.29 -11.92
N ASP A 74 7.56 -10.34 -10.63
CA ASP A 74 8.08 -9.21 -9.85
C ASP A 74 9.49 -8.80 -10.25
N TYR A 75 10.27 -9.67 -10.91
CA TYR A 75 11.59 -9.32 -11.44
C TYR A 75 11.52 -8.17 -12.45
N SER A 76 10.46 -8.12 -13.26
CA SER A 76 10.24 -7.02 -14.19
C SER A 76 9.95 -5.70 -13.47
N LEU A 77 9.16 -5.75 -12.39
CA LEU A 77 8.85 -4.56 -11.58
C LEU A 77 10.10 -4.08 -10.86
N LEU A 78 10.88 -4.99 -10.29
CA LEU A 78 12.15 -4.69 -9.63
C LEU A 78 13.12 -3.97 -10.56
N GLY A 79 13.19 -4.37 -11.84
CA GLY A 79 13.98 -3.66 -12.84
C GLY A 79 13.57 -2.19 -13.01
N ASN A 80 12.27 -1.89 -13.04
CA ASN A 80 11.82 -0.49 -13.08
C ASN A 80 12.16 0.28 -11.79
N VAL A 81 12.08 -0.37 -10.63
CA VAL A 81 12.48 0.25 -9.35
C VAL A 81 13.98 0.56 -9.34
N ALA A 82 14.81 -0.38 -9.81
CA ALA A 82 16.26 -0.18 -9.94
C ALA A 82 16.61 0.95 -10.93
N ASP A 83 15.92 1.03 -12.06
CA ASP A 83 16.16 2.04 -13.09
C ASP A 83 15.77 3.46 -12.61
N VAL A 84 14.71 3.60 -11.82
CA VAL A 84 14.29 4.89 -11.22
C VAL A 84 15.36 5.48 -10.29
N ARG A 85 16.22 4.66 -9.68
CA ARG A 85 17.34 5.19 -8.89
C ARG A 85 18.31 6.01 -9.77
N LYS A 86 18.47 5.63 -11.04
CA LYS A 86 19.35 6.29 -12.01
C LYS A 86 18.63 7.40 -12.77
N HIS A 87 17.32 7.26 -12.96
CA HIS A 87 16.50 8.14 -13.78
C HIS A 87 15.37 8.74 -12.96
N ARG A 88 15.27 10.07 -12.92
CA ARG A 88 14.18 10.76 -12.22
C ARG A 88 12.78 10.31 -12.71
N PHE A 89 12.67 10.01 -14.01
CA PHE A 89 11.47 9.51 -14.67
C PHE A 89 11.85 8.41 -15.66
N LEU A 90 11.01 7.38 -15.78
CA LEU A 90 11.11 6.34 -16.80
C LEU A 90 10.14 6.64 -17.94
N ASP A 91 10.68 6.85 -19.13
CA ASP A 91 9.95 7.17 -20.36
C ASP A 91 10.10 6.08 -21.45
N ARG A 92 10.90 5.04 -21.19
CA ARG A 92 11.25 3.98 -22.14
C ARG A 92 10.69 2.63 -21.72
N GLN A 93 10.42 1.77 -22.70
CA GLN A 93 10.14 0.33 -22.52
C GLN A 93 8.85 -0.01 -21.75
N ASN A 94 7.78 0.80 -21.86
CA ASN A 94 6.50 0.55 -21.20
C ASN A 94 6.67 0.25 -19.70
N PRO A 95 7.20 1.21 -18.91
CA PRO A 95 7.46 0.99 -17.50
C PRO A 95 6.15 0.69 -16.77
N LYS A 96 6.17 -0.19 -15.76
CA LYS A 96 5.01 -0.37 -14.85
C LYS A 96 4.99 0.66 -13.72
N PHE A 97 6.10 1.40 -13.58
CA PHE A 97 6.42 2.31 -12.50
C PHE A 97 7.20 3.49 -13.05
N LEU A 98 6.72 4.73 -12.89
CA LEU A 98 7.20 5.89 -13.64
C LEU A 98 8.31 6.69 -12.93
N SER A 99 8.29 6.78 -11.60
CA SER A 99 9.20 7.65 -10.86
C SER A 99 9.30 7.29 -9.40
N ALA A 100 10.35 7.74 -8.72
CA ALA A 100 10.54 7.56 -7.28
C ALA A 100 9.39 8.18 -6.47
N ASN A 101 8.70 9.20 -7.00
CA ASN A 101 7.55 9.82 -6.35
C ASN A 101 6.33 8.90 -6.25
N SER A 102 6.31 7.81 -7.03
CA SER A 102 5.26 6.77 -6.94
C SER A 102 5.55 5.76 -5.82
N MET A 103 6.66 5.92 -5.09
CA MET A 103 6.96 5.21 -3.85
C MET A 103 6.62 6.11 -2.66
N ILE A 104 5.84 5.58 -1.73
CA ILE A 104 5.41 6.31 -0.54
C ILE A 104 5.76 5.49 0.69
N GLU A 105 6.47 6.10 1.63
CA GLU A 105 6.64 5.56 2.98
C GLU A 105 5.32 5.69 3.74
N LYS A 106 4.87 4.58 4.32
CA LYS A 106 3.65 4.51 5.10
C LYS A 106 4.00 4.37 6.57
N TYR A 107 3.34 5.19 7.39
CA TYR A 107 3.31 5.05 8.85
C TYR A 107 1.94 4.51 9.24
N ILE A 108 1.89 3.24 9.62
CA ILE A 108 0.65 2.48 9.76
C ILE A 108 0.37 2.27 11.24
N ILE A 109 -0.74 2.82 11.74
CA ILE A 109 -1.21 2.65 13.12
C ILE A 109 -2.40 1.70 13.10
N THR A 110 -2.27 0.57 13.79
CA THR A 110 -3.33 -0.42 13.95
C THR A 110 -3.82 -0.44 15.38
N LYS A 111 -5.10 -0.13 15.57
CA LYS A 111 -5.78 -0.30 16.85
C LYS A 111 -6.29 -1.72 17.02
N TYR A 112 -6.15 -2.26 18.22
CA TYR A 112 -6.66 -3.55 18.64
C TYR A 112 -7.45 -3.39 19.94
N ASN A 113 -8.29 -4.36 20.24
CA ASN A 113 -9.02 -4.42 21.49
C ASN A 113 -8.89 -5.83 22.11
N ASP A 114 -8.61 -5.87 23.40
CA ASP A 114 -8.60 -7.06 24.24
C ASP A 114 -9.39 -6.82 25.54
N GLU A 115 -9.40 -7.79 26.45
CA GLU A 115 -10.11 -7.70 27.74
C GLU A 115 -9.60 -6.58 28.65
N SER A 116 -8.34 -6.13 28.44
CA SER A 116 -7.72 -5.01 29.18
C SER A 116 -7.92 -3.65 28.50
N GLY A 117 -8.65 -3.60 27.38
CA GLY A 117 -9.00 -2.37 26.66
C GLY A 117 -8.27 -2.20 25.32
N GLU A 118 -8.26 -0.97 24.80
CA GLU A 118 -7.61 -0.64 23.53
C GLU A 118 -6.08 -0.67 23.68
N TYR A 119 -5.40 -1.08 22.61
CA TYR A 119 -3.97 -0.92 22.43
C TYR A 119 -3.66 -0.72 20.95
N GLN A 120 -2.45 -0.26 20.62
CA GLN A 120 -2.06 -0.02 19.26
C GLN A 120 -0.70 -0.63 18.94
N ASP A 121 -0.51 -0.91 17.66
CA ASP A 121 0.77 -1.26 17.07
C ASP A 121 1.02 -0.31 15.92
N THR A 122 2.28 0.07 15.77
CA THR A 122 2.72 0.89 14.65
C THR A 122 3.74 0.15 13.82
N GLU A 123 3.63 0.33 12.51
CA GLU A 123 4.51 -0.28 11.54
C GLU A 123 4.87 0.73 10.47
N LYS A 124 5.95 0.46 9.75
CA LYS A 124 6.27 1.16 8.51
C LYS A 124 6.29 0.22 7.33
N SER A 125 6.00 0.77 6.15
CA SER A 125 6.10 0.03 4.89
C SER A 125 6.34 0.97 3.73
N ILE A 126 6.79 0.43 2.59
CA ILE A 126 6.91 1.20 1.34
C ILE A 126 5.92 0.65 0.34
N GLU A 127 4.97 1.50 -0.06
CA GLU A 127 4.03 1.20 -1.14
C GLU A 127 4.52 1.78 -2.46
N ILE A 128 4.45 0.95 -3.50
CA ILE A 128 4.68 1.30 -4.90
C ILE A 128 3.32 1.38 -5.57
N THR A 129 2.98 2.52 -6.17
CA THR A 129 1.81 2.65 -7.04
C THR A 129 2.20 2.47 -8.50
N LEU A 130 1.61 1.48 -9.15
CA LEU A 130 1.81 1.18 -10.57
C LEU A 130 0.95 2.12 -11.45
N ILE A 131 1.24 2.15 -12.76
CA ILE A 131 0.51 3.01 -13.72
C ILE A 131 -0.98 2.68 -13.81
N ASP A 132 -1.34 1.40 -13.65
CA ASP A 132 -2.72 0.93 -13.61
C ASP A 132 -3.42 1.20 -12.25
N GLY A 133 -2.74 1.88 -11.32
CA GLY A 133 -3.24 2.18 -9.98
C GLY A 133 -3.08 1.02 -8.99
N VAL A 134 -2.58 -0.15 -9.43
CA VAL A 134 -2.31 -1.28 -8.53
C VAL A 134 -1.21 -0.90 -7.54
N LYS A 135 -1.41 -1.27 -6.28
CA LYS A 135 -0.48 -1.02 -5.18
C LYS A 135 0.28 -2.28 -4.84
N ARG A 136 1.60 -2.17 -4.67
CA ARG A 136 2.49 -3.28 -4.28
C ARG A 136 3.38 -2.84 -3.13
N GLN A 137 3.74 -3.73 -2.22
CA GLN A 137 4.75 -3.43 -1.20
C GLN A 137 6.14 -3.76 -1.72
N LEU A 138 7.10 -2.87 -1.50
CA LEU A 138 8.48 -3.08 -1.96
C LEU A 138 9.11 -4.33 -1.32
N MET A 139 8.86 -4.56 -0.03
CA MET A 139 9.38 -5.73 0.69
C MET A 139 8.93 -7.06 0.06
N ASP A 140 7.69 -7.14 -0.40
CA ASP A 140 7.16 -8.34 -1.06
C ASP A 140 7.85 -8.57 -2.40
N VAL A 141 8.03 -7.51 -3.20
CA VAL A 141 8.73 -7.57 -4.50
C VAL A 141 10.17 -8.04 -4.31
N LEU A 142 10.89 -7.46 -3.34
CA LEU A 142 12.27 -7.85 -3.03
C LEU A 142 12.36 -9.30 -2.55
N THR A 143 11.45 -9.72 -1.67
CA THR A 143 11.44 -11.09 -1.12
C THR A 143 11.11 -12.13 -2.19
N ASN A 144 10.14 -11.85 -3.06
CA ASN A 144 9.81 -12.73 -4.19
C ASN A 144 11.00 -12.90 -5.14
N VAL A 145 11.72 -11.82 -5.46
CA VAL A 145 12.92 -11.91 -6.30
C VAL A 145 14.07 -12.60 -5.59
N MET A 146 14.26 -12.38 -4.28
CA MET A 146 15.27 -13.08 -3.50
C MET A 146 15.03 -14.59 -3.47
N ASN A 147 13.79 -15.01 -3.23
CA ASN A 147 13.38 -16.42 -3.27
C ASN A 147 13.56 -17.04 -4.65
N MET A 148 13.24 -16.30 -5.72
CA MET A 148 13.53 -16.71 -7.09
C MET A 148 15.03 -16.94 -7.29
N TRP A 149 15.89 -16.05 -6.79
CA TRP A 149 17.35 -16.22 -6.91
C TRP A 149 17.86 -17.46 -6.19
N TYR A 150 17.40 -17.72 -4.96
CA TYR A 150 17.77 -18.96 -4.27
C TYR A 150 17.33 -20.21 -5.04
N ALA A 151 16.11 -20.21 -5.60
CA ALA A 151 15.62 -21.32 -6.41
C ALA A 151 16.46 -21.51 -7.68
N GLU A 152 16.74 -20.44 -8.40
CA GLU A 152 17.51 -20.50 -9.66
C GLU A 152 18.95 -20.96 -9.41
N LEU A 153 19.63 -20.41 -8.41
CA LEU A 153 21.00 -20.81 -8.07
C LEU A 153 21.08 -22.25 -7.55
N TYR A 154 20.03 -22.74 -6.87
CA TYR A 154 19.95 -24.13 -6.44
C TYR A 154 19.78 -25.07 -7.63
N ASN A 155 18.88 -24.73 -8.57
CA ASN A 155 18.63 -25.54 -9.77
C ASN A 155 19.87 -25.64 -10.68
N GLU A 156 20.68 -24.59 -10.74
CA GLU A 156 21.96 -24.57 -11.48
C GLU A 156 23.12 -25.19 -10.69
N ASN A 157 22.86 -25.78 -9.51
CA ASN A 157 23.86 -26.37 -8.61
C ASN A 157 24.96 -25.40 -8.15
N ILE A 158 24.69 -24.09 -8.15
CA ILE A 158 25.61 -23.05 -7.68
C ILE A 158 25.61 -23.01 -6.15
N ILE A 159 24.45 -23.25 -5.51
CA ILE A 159 24.31 -23.38 -4.06
C ILE A 159 23.80 -24.77 -3.68
N LYS A 160 24.17 -25.24 -2.49
CA LYS A 160 23.83 -26.59 -2.02
C LYS A 160 22.50 -26.67 -1.28
N LYS A 161 21.98 -25.54 -0.82
CA LYS A 161 20.77 -25.45 -0.01
C LYS A 161 19.98 -24.22 -0.42
N ILE A 162 18.68 -24.41 -0.51
CA ILE A 162 17.73 -23.32 -0.71
C ILE A 162 17.36 -22.68 0.63
N GLU A 163 17.40 -21.35 0.68
CA GLU A 163 16.84 -20.58 1.78
C GLU A 163 15.60 -19.87 1.26
N TYR A 164 14.45 -20.16 1.87
CA TYR A 164 13.21 -19.45 1.57
C TYR A 164 12.99 -18.40 2.65
N HIS A 165 12.91 -17.15 2.23
CA HIS A 165 12.42 -16.07 3.06
C HIS A 165 10.90 -16.14 3.05
N SER A 166 10.29 -16.17 4.23
CA SER A 166 8.83 -16.16 4.32
C SER A 166 8.29 -14.92 3.63
N ASN A 167 7.45 -15.11 2.61
CA ASN A 167 6.66 -14.02 2.06
C ASN A 167 5.82 -13.48 3.20
N TYR A 168 6.06 -12.23 3.58
CA TYR A 168 5.11 -11.51 4.40
C TYR A 168 3.84 -11.43 3.55
N VAL A 169 2.81 -12.22 3.86
CA VAL A 169 1.57 -12.18 3.10
C VAL A 169 0.86 -10.88 3.50
N TYR A 170 1.18 -9.81 2.77
CA TYR A 170 0.54 -8.52 2.95
C TYR A 170 -0.97 -8.68 2.71
N GLY A 171 -1.75 -8.47 3.77
CA GLY A 171 -3.21 -8.61 3.75
C GLY A 171 -3.77 -9.60 4.77
N VAL A 172 -2.98 -10.57 5.22
CA VAL A 172 -3.35 -11.46 6.35
C VAL A 172 -2.55 -11.07 7.57
N ARG A 173 -2.78 -9.85 8.04
CA ARG A 173 -2.21 -9.38 9.30
C ARG A 173 -2.92 -10.10 10.45
N GLN A 174 -2.17 -10.87 11.22
CA GLN A 174 -2.69 -11.57 12.38
C GLN A 174 -2.92 -10.58 13.54
N LYS A 175 -3.86 -10.91 14.42
CA LYS A 175 -4.00 -10.20 15.70
C LYS A 175 -2.66 -10.24 16.44
N LYS A 176 -2.10 -9.08 16.78
CA LYS A 176 -0.92 -9.00 17.63
C LYS A 176 -1.32 -9.05 19.08
N ASN A 177 -0.57 -9.77 19.92
CA ASN A 177 -0.72 -9.67 21.36
C ASN A 177 -0.25 -8.31 21.86
N ARG A 178 -0.85 -7.80 22.93
CA ARG A 178 -0.47 -6.52 23.57
C ARG A 178 1.04 -6.42 23.86
N ASN A 179 1.67 -7.53 24.26
CA ASN A 179 3.10 -7.57 24.56
C ASN A 179 4.01 -7.66 23.32
N ALA A 180 3.43 -7.80 22.13
CA ALA A 180 4.15 -7.94 20.86
C ALA A 180 4.00 -6.72 19.95
N VAL A 181 3.30 -5.68 20.40
CA VAL A 181 3.16 -4.44 19.63
C VAL A 181 4.45 -3.65 19.65
N LYS A 182 4.66 -2.87 18.61
CA LYS A 182 5.83 -2.00 18.46
C LYS A 182 5.38 -0.55 18.29
N ASP A 183 6.22 0.34 18.79
CA ASP A 183 6.15 1.77 18.50
C ASP A 183 7.28 2.15 17.55
N VAL A 184 6.93 2.73 16.40
CA VAL A 184 7.85 3.26 15.41
C VAL A 184 8.08 4.73 15.72
N GLU A 185 9.32 5.08 15.99
CA GLU A 185 9.75 6.46 16.19
C GLU A 185 9.84 7.18 14.85
N LEU A 186 9.27 8.40 14.80
CA LEU A 186 9.40 9.28 13.65
C LEU A 186 10.57 10.24 13.86
N HIS A 187 11.60 10.14 13.03
CA HIS A 187 12.77 11.01 13.06
C HIS A 187 12.70 11.98 11.87
N GLN A 188 12.55 13.28 12.17
CA GLN A 188 12.49 14.33 11.15
C GLN A 188 13.69 15.25 11.28
N THR A 189 14.38 15.49 10.17
CA THR A 189 15.44 16.51 10.11
C THR A 189 14.81 17.84 9.72
N SER A 190 15.08 18.88 10.51
CA SER A 190 14.56 20.22 10.25
C SER A 190 14.94 20.70 8.85
N GLY A 191 13.97 21.27 8.13
CA GLY A 191 14.14 21.75 6.76
C GLY A 191 13.98 20.71 5.65
N LEU A 192 13.86 19.42 5.99
CA LEU A 192 13.48 18.38 5.03
C LEU A 192 11.98 18.11 5.11
N GLY A 193 11.34 18.07 3.94
CA GLY A 193 9.94 17.67 3.82
C GLY A 193 9.79 16.19 4.13
N LEU A 194 8.81 15.85 4.97
CA LEU A 194 8.45 14.48 5.27
C LEU A 194 7.44 13.99 4.22
N ASN A 195 7.89 13.17 3.28
CA ASN A 195 7.00 12.57 2.28
C ASN A 195 6.54 11.18 2.76
N MET A 196 5.57 11.17 3.68
CA MET A 196 4.99 9.93 4.19
C MET A 196 3.46 9.99 4.22
N GLN A 197 2.84 8.81 4.20
CA GLN A 197 1.40 8.65 4.36
C GLN A 197 1.09 7.97 5.70
N MET A 198 0.34 8.64 6.56
CA MET A 198 -0.23 8.01 7.75
C MET A 198 -1.44 7.16 7.35
N VAL A 199 -1.50 5.93 7.87
CA VAL A 199 -2.61 5.00 7.65
C VAL A 199 -3.13 4.55 9.00
N PHE A 200 -4.38 4.88 9.30
CA PHE A 200 -5.05 4.44 10.52
C PHE A 200 -5.95 3.25 10.19
N GLN A 201 -5.90 2.22 11.02
CA GLN A 201 -6.68 1.01 10.85
C GLN A 201 -7.04 0.37 12.19
N VAL A 202 -8.05 -0.48 12.19
CA VAL A 202 -8.51 -1.23 13.35
C VAL A 202 -8.59 -2.71 13.01
N TYR A 203 -8.17 -3.56 13.93
CA TYR A 203 -8.39 -5.00 13.85
C TYR A 203 -9.82 -5.32 14.31
N ASP A 204 -10.65 -5.77 13.39
CA ASP A 204 -11.99 -6.26 13.68
C ASP A 204 -11.92 -7.71 14.19
N ASN A 205 -12.17 -7.88 15.49
CA ASN A 205 -12.16 -9.19 16.15
C ASN A 205 -13.23 -10.15 15.60
N ASN A 206 -14.32 -9.65 15.02
CA ASN A 206 -15.40 -10.49 14.49
C ASN A 206 -15.01 -11.10 13.14
N THR A 207 -14.43 -10.29 12.26
CA THR A 207 -14.03 -10.74 10.91
C THR A 207 -12.60 -11.26 10.87
N SER A 208 -11.82 -11.07 11.94
CA SER A 208 -10.38 -11.34 11.99
C SER A 208 -9.62 -10.65 10.85
N LYS A 209 -10.03 -9.42 10.54
CA LYS A 209 -9.47 -8.61 9.46
C LYS A 209 -9.13 -7.23 9.99
N ILE A 210 -8.12 -6.65 9.37
CA ILE A 210 -7.82 -5.24 9.54
C ILE A 210 -8.65 -4.44 8.56
N VAL A 211 -9.34 -3.44 9.06
CA VAL A 211 -10.15 -2.52 8.28
C VAL A 211 -9.64 -1.09 8.48
N PRO A 212 -9.66 -0.25 7.44
CA PRO A 212 -9.29 1.16 7.57
C PRO A 212 -10.11 1.81 8.69
N LEU A 213 -9.43 2.54 9.58
CA LEU A 213 -10.07 3.35 10.58
C LEU A 213 -10.51 4.60 9.84
N THR A 214 -11.79 4.68 9.54
CA THR A 214 -12.38 5.89 8.98
C THR A 214 -12.27 6.98 10.02
N THR A 215 -11.26 7.83 9.88
CA THR A 215 -11.02 9.01 10.73
C THR A 215 -12.15 9.99 10.53
N GLY A 216 -13.22 9.83 11.32
CA GLY A 216 -14.41 10.67 11.29
C GLY A 216 -15.33 10.35 10.11
N GLU A 217 -16.62 10.22 10.39
CA GLU A 217 -17.62 10.41 9.35
C GLU A 217 -17.59 11.89 8.94
N ARG A 218 -17.37 12.18 7.66
CA ARG A 218 -17.56 13.53 7.16
C ARG A 218 -19.06 13.77 7.03
N MET A 219 -19.58 14.69 7.83
CA MET A 219 -20.99 15.05 7.79
C MET A 219 -21.22 16.01 6.63
N LEU A 220 -22.09 15.64 5.69
CA LEU A 220 -22.58 16.53 4.65
C LEU A 220 -24.05 16.81 4.85
N ARG A 221 -24.44 18.08 4.71
CA ARG A 221 -25.85 18.48 4.81
C ARG A 221 -26.60 17.98 3.59
N PHE A 222 -27.60 17.15 3.82
CA PHE A 222 -28.42 16.54 2.78
C PHE A 222 -29.86 17.01 2.92
N GLY A 223 -30.36 17.67 1.87
CA GLY A 223 -31.72 18.22 1.80
C GLY A 223 -32.63 17.41 0.88
N TYR A 224 -33.90 17.33 1.24
CA TYR A 224 -34.98 16.82 0.40
C TYR A 224 -36.09 17.87 0.30
N ILE A 225 -36.49 18.19 -0.93
CA ILE A 225 -37.63 19.07 -1.23
C ILE A 225 -38.77 18.20 -1.75
N ASP A 226 -39.92 18.32 -1.10
CA ASP A 226 -41.17 17.71 -1.56
C ASP A 226 -41.79 18.58 -2.66
N ASN A 227 -41.82 18.06 -3.89
CA ASN A 227 -42.26 18.83 -5.05
C ASN A 227 -43.75 19.23 -5.00
N ASP A 228 -44.60 18.46 -4.31
CA ASP A 228 -46.04 18.72 -4.26
C ASP A 228 -46.37 19.83 -3.25
N THR A 229 -45.62 19.88 -2.14
CA THR A 229 -45.92 20.77 -1.00
C THR A 229 -44.93 21.92 -0.82
N GLY A 230 -43.80 21.87 -1.52
CA GLY A 230 -42.68 22.80 -1.37
C GLY A 230 -41.98 22.70 -0.01
N LEU A 231 -42.32 21.69 0.80
CA LEU A 231 -41.70 21.49 2.11
C LEU A 231 -40.28 20.98 1.95
N HIS A 232 -39.39 21.49 2.79
CA HIS A 232 -37.97 21.14 2.80
C HIS A 232 -37.61 20.50 4.13
N ALA A 233 -36.85 19.41 4.08
CA ALA A 233 -36.24 18.78 5.24
C ALA A 233 -34.74 18.57 4.98
N GLU A 234 -33.92 18.88 5.97
CA GLU A 234 -32.47 18.69 5.93
C GLU A 234 -32.01 17.80 7.08
N THR A 235 -30.94 17.05 6.85
CA THR A 235 -30.26 16.30 7.89
C THR A 235 -28.78 16.13 7.55
N ASP A 236 -27.98 15.74 8.54
CA ASP A 236 -26.58 15.41 8.31
C ASP A 236 -26.46 13.97 7.81
N LEU A 237 -25.81 13.80 6.67
CA LEU A 237 -25.49 12.51 6.07
C LEU A 237 -24.01 12.20 6.35
N PRO A 238 -23.71 11.18 7.17
CA PRO A 238 -22.33 10.77 7.39
C PRO A 238 -21.77 10.07 6.15
N PHE A 239 -20.57 10.46 5.73
CA PHE A 239 -19.77 9.76 4.72
C PHE A 239 -18.52 9.17 5.38
N ILE A 240 -18.26 7.89 5.14
CA ILE A 240 -16.91 7.38 5.41
C ILE A 240 -15.92 7.94 4.38
N GLU A 241 -14.63 7.96 4.69
CA GLU A 241 -13.62 8.63 3.84
C GLU A 241 -13.66 8.13 2.38
N THR A 242 -13.88 6.84 2.15
CA THR A 242 -14.01 6.29 0.78
C THR A 242 -15.25 6.79 0.06
N GLU A 243 -16.41 6.85 0.74
CA GLU A 243 -17.65 7.40 0.19
C GLU A 243 -17.47 8.90 -0.12
N TYR A 244 -16.73 9.63 0.72
CA TYR A 244 -16.45 11.04 0.51
C TYR A 244 -15.50 11.28 -0.67
N ILE A 245 -14.42 10.48 -0.79
CA ILE A 245 -13.49 10.56 -1.94
C ILE A 245 -14.23 10.26 -3.24
N GLU A 246 -15.06 9.21 -3.28
CA GLU A 246 -15.87 8.88 -4.46
C GLU A 246 -16.80 10.06 -4.83
N LEU A 247 -17.48 10.65 -3.84
CA LEU A 247 -18.30 11.84 -4.06
C LEU A 247 -17.51 13.01 -4.66
N GLN A 248 -16.27 13.27 -4.19
CA GLN A 248 -15.43 14.36 -4.70
C GLN A 248 -14.95 14.11 -6.14
N GLN A 249 -14.79 12.85 -6.54
CA GLN A 249 -14.35 12.48 -7.89
C GLN A 249 -15.44 12.60 -8.95
N LEU A 250 -16.71 12.70 -8.55
CA LEU A 250 -17.83 12.90 -9.48
C LEU A 250 -17.77 14.31 -10.10
N GLY A 251 -17.91 14.36 -11.42
CA GLY A 251 -17.65 15.56 -12.24
C GLY A 251 -18.82 16.54 -12.29
N SER A 252 -20.05 16.05 -12.13
CA SER A 252 -21.26 16.88 -12.14
C SER A 252 -21.97 16.94 -10.79
N GLU A 253 -22.69 18.03 -10.54
CA GLU A 253 -23.53 18.20 -9.35
C GLU A 253 -24.64 17.15 -9.29
N GLN A 254 -25.19 16.77 -10.45
CA GLN A 254 -26.24 15.76 -10.55
C GLN A 254 -25.74 14.37 -10.11
N GLU A 255 -24.55 13.95 -10.56
CA GLU A 255 -23.94 12.69 -10.12
C GLU A 255 -23.69 12.69 -8.60
N ARG A 256 -23.20 13.82 -8.05
CA ARG A 256 -22.99 13.98 -6.60
C ARG A 256 -24.28 13.85 -5.81
N LEU A 257 -25.38 14.41 -6.33
CA LEU A 257 -26.70 14.32 -5.70
C LEU A 257 -27.25 12.87 -5.76
N GLU A 258 -27.12 12.20 -6.90
CA GLU A 258 -27.54 10.81 -7.07
C GLU A 258 -26.74 9.86 -6.16
N TYR A 259 -25.42 10.07 -6.08
CA TYR A 259 -24.56 9.32 -5.18
C TYR A 259 -24.94 9.57 -3.71
N SER A 260 -25.15 10.84 -3.32
CA SER A 260 -25.60 11.18 -1.97
C SER A 260 -26.94 10.54 -1.62
N ARG A 261 -27.90 10.49 -2.57
CA ARG A 261 -29.19 9.78 -2.39
C ARG A 261 -29.00 8.28 -2.21
N LYS A 262 -28.09 7.66 -2.97
CA LYS A 262 -27.75 6.23 -2.84
C LYS A 262 -27.18 5.94 -1.45
N ILE A 263 -26.26 6.77 -0.95
CA ILE A 263 -25.70 6.65 0.40
C ILE A 263 -26.76 6.89 1.47
N ALA A 264 -27.59 7.94 1.33
CA ALA A 264 -28.68 8.24 2.27
C ALA A 264 -29.67 7.08 2.41
N LYS A 265 -30.03 6.45 1.29
CA LYS A 265 -30.90 5.26 1.28
C LYS A 265 -30.22 4.07 1.94
N LYS A 266 -28.96 3.79 1.60
CA LYS A 266 -28.14 2.72 2.20
C LYS A 266 -28.03 2.86 3.72
N LYS A 267 -27.97 4.10 4.25
CA LYS A 267 -27.84 4.41 5.68
C LYS A 267 -29.18 4.64 6.40
N GLY A 268 -30.32 4.42 5.73
CA GLY A 268 -31.66 4.64 6.31
C GLY A 268 -31.90 6.10 6.74
N VAL A 269 -31.23 7.06 6.10
CA VAL A 269 -31.40 8.50 6.36
C VAL A 269 -32.61 9.03 5.59
N THR A 270 -32.86 8.49 4.39
CA THR A 270 -34.02 8.87 3.55
C THR A 270 -35.35 8.62 4.27
N ASP A 271 -35.52 7.46 4.92
CA ASP A 271 -36.76 7.12 5.61
C ASP A 271 -37.05 8.09 6.77
N ARG A 272 -35.99 8.52 7.48
CA ARG A 272 -36.09 9.51 8.56
C ARG A 272 -36.54 10.88 8.06
N LEU A 273 -35.99 11.35 6.94
CA LEU A 273 -36.40 12.60 6.30
C LEU A 273 -37.85 12.56 5.83
N MET A 274 -38.29 11.44 5.26
CA MET A 274 -39.69 11.29 4.80
C MET A 274 -40.67 11.31 5.99
N LEU A 275 -40.30 10.72 7.12
CA LEU A 275 -41.11 10.80 8.35
C LEU A 275 -41.24 12.26 8.84
N GLN A 276 -40.16 13.03 8.82
CA GLN A 276 -40.18 14.46 9.20
C GLN A 276 -41.08 15.29 8.27
N LEU A 277 -40.99 15.07 6.96
CA LEU A 277 -41.82 15.76 5.97
C LEU A 277 -43.31 15.42 6.14
N ASN A 278 -43.63 14.14 6.37
CA ASN A 278 -45.00 13.72 6.59
C ASN A 278 -45.59 14.32 7.88
N ALA A 279 -44.80 14.38 8.96
CA ALA A 279 -45.22 15.06 10.19
C ALA A 279 -45.50 16.56 9.93
N ALA A 280 -44.64 17.24 9.17
CA ALA A 280 -44.85 18.63 8.78
C ALA A 280 -46.11 18.84 7.92
N LYS A 281 -46.41 17.93 6.99
CA LYS A 281 -47.63 17.96 6.17
C LYS A 281 -48.90 17.86 7.01
N ILE A 282 -48.91 16.99 8.02
CA ILE A 282 -50.06 16.81 8.92
C ILE A 282 -50.31 18.10 9.71
N ASN A 283 -49.26 18.70 10.27
CA ASN A 283 -49.38 19.95 11.04
C ASN A 283 -49.93 21.11 10.20
N ARG A 284 -49.57 21.17 8.91
CA ARG A 284 -50.05 22.24 8.01
C ARG A 284 -51.52 22.11 7.63
N LYS A 285 -52.11 20.91 7.67
CA LYS A 285 -53.54 20.70 7.38
C LYS A 285 -54.46 21.06 8.54
N ASN A 286 -53.92 21.20 9.75
CA ASN A 286 -54.67 21.48 10.97
C ASN A 286 -54.67 22.99 11.33
N ILE A 287 -54.11 23.84 10.47
CA ILE A 287 -54.10 25.30 10.56
C ILE A 287 -54.96 25.84 9.41
#